data_AF-A0A661B5V3-F1
#
_entry.id   AF-A0A661B5V3-F1
#
_cell.length_a   1.000
_cell.length_b   1.000
_cell.length_c   1.000
_cell.angle_alpha   90.00
_cell.angle_beta   90.00
_cell.angle_gamma   90.00
#
_symmetry.space_group_name_H-M   'P 1'
#
loop_
_entity.id
_entity.type
_entity.pdbx_description
1 polymer ?
#
loop_
_entity_poly.entity_id
_entity_poly.type
_entity_poly.pdbx_seq_one_letter_code
_entity_poly.pdbx_strand_id
1 'polypeptide(L)'
;MRRKRSIIRIKGYTISSPSIVILMILSILVLSVLFVITETIRRQMLEYNQRIMRTYGKLLQLTISRSVETPELSILFDELILKSNFPLVYADANGQPVYWRNLSVPDNDTSAAAREKVRKWIRRHSRRFPPIPVRIPETNKAIAYLYYGESPMVNWLRLTPWLVAAIIAFMFFVGAMIYGKIRRYEQQNIWLSLAKEAAHQLGTPTSSLLGWLQLMRDELENGANPTELRKIVNEMERDITNLSRIVVRFGQIGSTPELVATDPVELIKDVVGYLKQRIPQLRKNIELIEHYDPVPNVNANKLLLSWA
;
A
#
# COMPACT_ATOMS: atom_id res chain seq x y z
N MET A 1 -6.31 39.02 20.88
CA MET A 1 -5.39 38.03 20.27
C MET A 1 -6.20 36.98 19.49
N ARG A 2 -6.45 37.19 18.19
CA ARG A 2 -7.27 36.28 17.35
C ARG A 2 -6.37 35.19 16.75
N ARG A 3 -6.44 33.96 17.26
CA ARG A 3 -5.80 32.79 16.62
C ARG A 3 -6.66 32.34 15.43
N LYS A 4 -6.25 32.71 14.22
CA LYS A 4 -6.71 32.09 12.96
C LYS A 4 -6.30 30.61 13.00
N ARG A 5 -7.26 29.69 13.21
CA ARG A 5 -7.05 28.26 12.92
C ARG A 5 -7.15 28.08 11.41
N SER A 6 -6.03 27.73 10.77
CA SER A 6 -6.00 27.34 9.37
C SER A 6 -6.73 26.01 9.21
N ILE A 7 -7.91 26.04 8.61
CA ILE A 7 -8.62 24.84 8.19
C ILE A 7 -7.97 24.38 6.89
N ILE A 8 -7.08 23.40 6.98
CA ILE A 8 -6.52 22.72 5.81
C ILE A 8 -7.64 21.89 5.19
N ARG A 9 -8.30 22.42 4.15
CA ARG A 9 -9.22 21.65 3.31
C ARG A 9 -8.40 20.74 2.40
N ILE A 10 -8.16 19.51 2.82
CA ILE A 10 -7.64 18.45 1.95
C ILE A 10 -8.78 18.08 1.01
N LYS A 11 -8.66 18.42 -0.28
CA LYS A 11 -9.60 18.01 -1.33
C LYS A 11 -9.52 16.48 -1.40
N GLY A 12 -10.57 15.78 -0.94
CA GLY A 12 -10.58 14.33 -0.82
C GLY A 12 -10.56 13.65 -2.19
N TYR A 13 -9.39 13.18 -2.62
CA TYR A 13 -9.35 12.13 -3.63
C TYR A 13 -9.71 10.83 -2.92
N THR A 14 -10.86 10.25 -3.27
CA THR A 14 -11.21 8.90 -2.83
C THR A 14 -10.28 7.92 -3.53
N ILE A 15 -9.32 7.36 -2.80
CA ILE A 15 -8.53 6.22 -3.26
C ILE A 15 -9.51 5.06 -3.45
N SER A 16 -9.92 4.82 -4.69
CA SER A 16 -10.80 3.71 -5.03
C SER A 16 -10.00 2.41 -5.05
N SER A 17 -10.64 1.29 -4.69
CA SER A 17 -10.03 -0.05 -4.77
C SER A 17 -9.20 -0.29 -6.05
N PRO A 18 -9.66 0.07 -7.27
CA PRO A 18 -8.86 -0.11 -8.48
C PRO A 18 -7.56 0.70 -8.52
N SER A 19 -7.51 1.90 -7.93
CA SER A 19 -6.28 2.70 -7.90
C SER A 19 -5.16 2.05 -7.06
N ILE A 20 -5.51 1.35 -5.99
CA ILE A 20 -4.55 0.58 -5.17
C ILE A 20 -4.01 -0.61 -5.96
N VAL A 21 -4.88 -1.32 -6.68
CA VAL A 21 -4.47 -2.46 -7.52
C VAL A 21 -3.52 -2.00 -8.63
N ILE A 22 -3.82 -0.88 -9.30
CA ILE A 22 -2.93 -0.30 -10.32
C ILE A 22 -1.56 0.05 -9.72
N LEU A 23 -1.53 0.68 -8.54
CA LEU A 23 -0.28 1.07 -7.88
C LEU A 23 0.53 -0.16 -7.45
N MET A 24 -0.12 -1.23 -7.02
CA MET A 24 0.52 -2.51 -6.71
C MET A 24 1.12 -3.16 -7.96
N ILE A 25 0.37 -3.21 -9.07
CA ILE A 25 0.87 -3.74 -10.35
C ILE A 25 2.06 -2.92 -10.83
N LEU A 26 1.98 -1.58 -10.78
CA LEU A 26 3.07 -0.70 -11.16
C LEU A 26 4.31 -0.92 -10.28
N SER A 27 4.12 -1.09 -8.97
CA SER A 27 5.20 -1.37 -8.04
C SER A 27 5.90 -2.70 -8.32
N ILE A 28 5.13 -3.76 -8.60
CA ILE A 28 5.65 -5.07 -8.99
C ILE A 28 6.42 -4.97 -10.32
N LEU A 29 5.89 -4.21 -11.29
CA LEU A 29 6.56 -3.97 -12.57
C LEU A 29 7.91 -3.28 -12.36
N VAL A 30 7.96 -2.21 -11.57
CA VAL A 30 9.20 -1.48 -11.26
C VAL A 30 10.22 -2.39 -10.57
N LEU A 31 9.79 -3.19 -9.58
CA LEU A 31 10.66 -4.14 -8.90
C LEU A 31 11.19 -5.22 -9.85
N SER A 32 10.35 -5.74 -10.74
CA SER A 32 10.74 -6.72 -11.76
C SER A 32 11.78 -6.15 -12.72
N VAL A 33 11.55 -4.95 -13.25
CA VAL A 33 12.50 -4.26 -14.14
C VAL A 33 13.83 -4.01 -13.43
N LEU A 34 13.80 -3.50 -12.19
CA LEU A 34 15.02 -3.28 -11.41
C LEU A 34 15.77 -4.58 -11.15
N PHE A 35 15.06 -5.66 -10.83
CA PHE A 35 15.66 -6.98 -10.63
C PHE A 35 16.34 -7.49 -11.92
N VAL A 36 15.66 -7.39 -13.06
CA VAL A 36 16.21 -7.79 -14.37
C VAL A 36 17.46 -6.99 -14.71
N ILE A 37 17.44 -5.66 -14.54
CA ILE A 37 18.61 -4.80 -14.78
C ILE A 37 19.77 -5.20 -13.88
N THR A 38 19.50 -5.36 -12.58
CA THR A 38 20.51 -5.73 -11.57
C THR A 38 21.16 -7.08 -11.89
N GLU A 39 20.36 -8.10 -12.22
CA GLU A 39 20.85 -9.43 -12.56
C GLU A 39 21.60 -9.44 -13.90
N THR A 40 21.18 -8.61 -14.86
CA THR A 40 21.87 -8.44 -16.14
C THR A 40 23.26 -7.85 -15.94
N ILE A 41 23.38 -6.74 -15.20
CA ILE A 41 24.67 -6.10 -14.87
C ILE A 41 25.57 -7.08 -14.12
N ARG A 42 25.00 -7.85 -13.18
CA ARG A 42 25.75 -8.86 -12.44
C ARG A 42 26.35 -9.93 -13.35
N ARG A 43 25.56 -10.46 -14.28
CA ARG A 43 26.02 -11.48 -15.24
C ARG A 43 27.08 -10.93 -16.17
N GLN A 44 26.88 -9.72 -16.70
CA GLN A 44 27.88 -9.04 -17.54
C GLN A 44 29.21 -8.84 -16.79
N MET A 45 29.17 -8.39 -15.53
CA MET A 45 30.37 -8.27 -14.70
C MET A 45 31.08 -9.61 -14.48
N LEU A 46 30.32 -10.68 -14.27
CA LEU A 46 30.90 -12.00 -14.09
C LEU A 46 31.58 -12.50 -15.38
N GLU A 47 30.90 -12.38 -16.52
CA GLU A 47 31.49 -12.73 -17.82
C GLU A 47 32.71 -11.88 -18.15
N TYR A 48 32.68 -10.59 -17.83
CA TYR A 48 33.80 -9.68 -17.99
C TYR A 48 35.01 -10.13 -17.15
N ASN A 49 34.82 -10.42 -15.86
CA ASN A 49 35.89 -10.94 -14.99
C ASN A 49 36.46 -12.26 -15.53
N GLN A 50 35.62 -13.16 -16.02
CA GLN A 50 36.07 -14.41 -16.64
C GLN A 50 36.89 -14.18 -17.91
N ARG A 51 36.45 -13.28 -18.80
CA ARG A 51 37.17 -12.96 -20.03
C ARG A 51 38.55 -12.37 -19.73
N ILE A 52 38.62 -11.40 -18.82
CA ILE A 52 39.89 -10.81 -18.38
C ILE A 52 40.80 -11.88 -17.80
N MET A 53 40.29 -12.72 -16.91
CA MET A 53 41.10 -13.74 -16.27
C MET A 53 41.65 -14.78 -17.27
N ARG A 54 40.86 -15.13 -18.29
CA ARG A 54 41.33 -16.00 -19.39
C ARG A 54 42.42 -15.33 -20.21
N THR A 55 42.28 -14.05 -20.50
CA THR A 55 43.30 -13.27 -21.21
C THR A 55 44.59 -13.21 -20.40
N TYR A 56 44.52 -12.96 -19.10
CA TYR A 56 45.68 -12.97 -18.20
C TYR A 56 46.35 -14.35 -18.17
N GLY A 57 45.57 -15.42 -18.06
CA GLY A 57 46.08 -16.78 -18.14
C GLY A 57 46.84 -17.03 -19.45
N LYS A 58 46.29 -16.61 -20.59
CA LYS A 58 46.95 -16.73 -21.90
C LYS A 58 48.22 -15.89 -22.00
N LEU A 59 48.22 -14.65 -21.50
CA LEU A 59 49.41 -13.78 -21.51
C LEU A 59 50.53 -14.40 -20.67
N LEU A 60 50.22 -14.86 -19.46
CA LEU A 60 51.19 -15.56 -18.61
C LEU A 60 51.74 -16.83 -19.27
N GLN A 61 50.88 -17.61 -19.93
CA GLN A 61 51.32 -18.77 -20.71
C GLN A 61 52.30 -18.34 -21.82
N LEU A 62 51.99 -17.32 -22.61
CA LEU A 62 52.86 -16.83 -23.69
C LEU A 62 54.21 -16.33 -23.18
N THR A 63 54.24 -15.57 -22.08
CA THR A 63 55.47 -15.02 -21.51
C THR A 63 56.38 -16.13 -20.98
N ILE A 64 55.82 -17.12 -20.28
CA ILE A 64 56.57 -18.27 -19.75
C ILE A 64 57.12 -19.15 -20.89
N SER A 65 56.37 -19.29 -21.99
CA SER A 65 56.77 -20.12 -23.14
C SER A 65 57.91 -19.54 -23.96
N ARG A 66 58.06 -18.23 -23.96
CA ARG A 66 59.08 -17.53 -24.75
C ARG A 66 60.38 -17.28 -23.97
N SER A 67 60.51 -17.86 -22.76
CA SER A 67 61.64 -17.60 -21.85
C SER A 67 61.96 -16.10 -21.72
N VAL A 68 60.91 -15.27 -21.72
CA VAL A 68 61.04 -13.81 -21.64
C VAL A 68 61.70 -13.47 -20.31
N GLU A 69 62.63 -12.51 -20.32
CA GLU A 69 63.35 -12.08 -19.13
C GLU A 69 62.39 -11.71 -17.97
N THR A 70 62.83 -11.96 -16.74
CA THR A 70 62.07 -11.71 -15.50
C THR A 70 61.48 -10.29 -15.35
N PRO A 71 62.05 -9.19 -15.90
CA PRO A 71 61.49 -7.84 -15.74
C PRO A 71 60.13 -7.65 -16.44
N GLU A 72 59.95 -8.18 -17.66
CA GLU A 72 58.68 -8.05 -18.40
C GLU A 72 57.57 -8.87 -17.74
N LEU A 73 57.94 -10.01 -17.15
CA LEU A 73 57.07 -10.81 -16.31
C LEU A 73 56.62 -10.01 -15.08
N SER A 74 57.53 -9.33 -14.37
CA SER A 74 57.16 -8.51 -13.20
C SER A 74 56.23 -7.35 -13.55
N ILE A 75 56.42 -6.70 -14.71
CA ILE A 75 55.54 -5.62 -15.18
C ILE A 75 54.13 -6.14 -15.47
N LEU A 76 54.00 -7.32 -16.10
CA LEU A 76 52.69 -7.96 -16.32
C LEU A 76 52.03 -8.38 -15.00
N PHE A 77 52.80 -8.87 -14.03
CA PHE A 77 52.28 -9.18 -12.69
C PHE A 77 51.79 -7.89 -11.98
N ASP A 78 52.57 -6.82 -12.00
CA ASP A 78 52.22 -5.57 -11.33
C ASP A 78 51.03 -4.87 -11.97
N GLU A 79 50.98 -4.80 -13.30
CA GLU A 79 49.91 -4.08 -14.01
C GLU A 79 48.60 -4.87 -14.04
N LEU A 80 48.65 -6.21 -14.05
CA LEU A 80 47.46 -7.05 -14.24
C LEU A 80 46.94 -7.66 -12.93
N ILE A 81 47.81 -8.03 -11.99
CA ILE A 81 47.42 -8.72 -10.75
C ILE A 81 47.24 -7.70 -9.61
N LEU A 82 48.16 -6.74 -9.44
CA LEU A 82 48.06 -5.76 -8.35
C LEU A 82 46.99 -4.68 -8.59
N LYS A 83 46.70 -4.33 -9.85
CA LYS A 83 45.64 -3.36 -10.21
C LYS A 83 44.26 -3.98 -10.46
N SER A 84 44.09 -5.28 -10.19
CA SER A 84 42.78 -5.92 -10.29
C SER A 84 41.76 -5.27 -9.34
N ASN A 85 40.52 -5.06 -9.81
CA ASN A 85 39.39 -4.53 -9.03
C ASN A 85 38.42 -5.62 -8.53
N PHE A 86 38.81 -6.90 -8.68
CA PHE A 86 38.06 -8.06 -8.21
C PHE A 86 38.97 -9.03 -7.45
N PRO A 87 38.41 -9.90 -6.58
CA PRO A 87 39.18 -10.91 -5.86
C PRO A 87 39.95 -11.81 -6.81
N LEU A 88 41.26 -11.90 -6.59
CA LEU A 88 42.19 -12.65 -7.43
C LEU A 88 43.19 -13.37 -6.53
N VAL A 89 43.49 -14.63 -6.85
CA VAL A 89 44.53 -15.42 -6.18
C VAL A 89 45.35 -16.17 -7.22
N TYR A 90 46.66 -15.95 -7.21
CA TYR A 90 47.63 -16.72 -7.96
C TYR A 90 48.19 -17.82 -7.05
N ALA A 91 48.06 -19.07 -7.50
CA ALA A 91 48.54 -20.24 -6.80
C ALA A 91 49.57 -21.01 -7.64
N ASP A 92 50.51 -21.66 -6.96
CA ASP A 92 51.54 -22.50 -7.58
C ASP A 92 50.96 -23.79 -8.19
N ALA A 93 51.83 -24.63 -8.76
CA ALA A 93 51.47 -25.92 -9.34
C ALA A 93 50.80 -26.89 -8.34
N ASN A 94 51.04 -26.72 -7.04
CA ASN A 94 50.44 -27.52 -5.96
C ASN A 94 49.13 -26.91 -5.45
N GLY A 95 48.65 -25.81 -6.05
CA GLY A 95 47.45 -25.09 -5.63
C GLY A 95 47.64 -24.28 -4.35
N GLN A 96 48.87 -24.00 -3.93
CA GLN A 96 49.16 -23.16 -2.78
C GLN A 96 49.11 -21.67 -3.16
N PRO A 97 48.41 -20.82 -2.41
CA PRO A 97 48.32 -19.40 -2.72
C PRO A 97 49.69 -18.72 -2.51
N VAL A 98 50.17 -18.05 -3.56
CA VAL A 98 51.44 -17.30 -3.55
C VAL A 98 51.17 -15.80 -3.50
N TYR A 99 50.19 -15.31 -4.28
CA TYR A 99 49.75 -13.91 -4.27
C TYR A 99 48.23 -13.80 -4.28
N TRP A 100 47.68 -12.77 -3.64
CA TRP A 100 46.25 -12.48 -3.67
C TRP A 100 45.98 -10.97 -3.62
N ARG A 101 44.81 -10.58 -4.11
CA ARG A 101 44.36 -9.18 -4.17
C ARG A 101 42.86 -9.08 -3.95
N ASN A 102 42.41 -8.03 -3.25
CA ASN A 102 40.99 -7.75 -2.97
C ASN A 102 40.26 -8.89 -2.22
N LEU A 103 40.97 -9.56 -1.31
CA LEU A 103 40.37 -10.48 -0.36
C LEU A 103 40.16 -9.76 0.98
N SER A 104 39.38 -10.35 1.88
CA SER A 104 39.26 -9.88 3.28
C SER A 104 40.55 -10.09 4.11
N VAL A 105 41.64 -10.51 3.46
CA VAL A 105 42.96 -10.74 4.03
C VAL A 105 43.88 -9.67 3.45
N PRO A 106 44.66 -8.94 4.25
CA PRO A 106 45.59 -7.94 3.73
C PRO A 106 46.52 -8.54 2.67
N ASP A 107 46.77 -7.81 1.58
CA ASP A 107 47.52 -8.33 0.43
C ASP A 107 48.99 -8.63 0.77
N ASN A 108 49.56 -7.95 1.77
CA ASN A 108 50.97 -8.10 2.20
C ASN A 108 51.16 -9.12 3.34
N ASP A 109 50.10 -9.70 3.90
CA ASP A 109 50.18 -10.59 5.07
C ASP A 109 50.47 -12.04 4.65
N THR A 110 51.73 -12.42 4.54
CA THR A 110 52.12 -13.79 4.11
C THR A 110 52.14 -14.82 5.25
N SER A 111 51.56 -14.51 6.42
CA SER A 111 51.51 -15.41 7.58
C SER A 111 50.78 -16.73 7.29
N ALA A 112 51.10 -17.79 8.03
CA ALA A 112 50.42 -19.09 7.88
C ALA A 112 48.90 -18.98 8.11
N ALA A 113 48.47 -18.12 9.03
CA ALA A 113 47.05 -17.86 9.30
C ALA A 113 46.34 -17.18 8.12
N ALA A 114 47.00 -16.20 7.47
CA ALA A 114 46.49 -15.55 6.27
C ALA A 114 46.37 -16.54 5.10
N ARG A 115 47.39 -17.37 4.86
CA ARG A 115 47.35 -18.40 3.80
C ARG A 115 46.22 -19.40 4.01
N GLU A 116 45.92 -19.80 5.25
CA GLU A 116 44.77 -20.69 5.50
C GLU A 116 43.43 -20.01 5.23
N LYS A 117 43.28 -18.70 5.56
CA LYS A 117 42.08 -17.93 5.21
C LYS A 117 41.89 -17.85 3.69
N VAL A 118 42.97 -17.63 2.93
CA VAL A 118 42.95 -17.61 1.46
C VAL A 118 42.62 -19.00 0.91
N ARG A 119 43.21 -20.07 1.46
CA ARG A 119 42.88 -21.45 1.08
C ARG A 119 41.40 -21.77 1.32
N LYS A 120 40.83 -21.32 2.44
CA LYS A 120 39.39 -21.41 2.72
C LYS A 120 38.54 -20.58 1.75
N TRP A 121 39.04 -19.44 1.29
CA TRP A 121 38.40 -18.65 0.24
C TRP A 121 38.39 -19.41 -1.09
N ILE A 122 39.54 -19.95 -1.52
CA ILE A 122 39.67 -20.80 -2.72
C ILE A 122 38.65 -21.93 -2.66
N ARG A 123 38.68 -22.79 -1.63
CA ARG A 123 37.75 -23.94 -1.50
C ARG A 123 36.26 -23.57 -1.65
N ARG A 124 35.86 -22.39 -1.14
CA ARG A 124 34.48 -21.90 -1.24
C ARG A 124 34.12 -21.39 -2.64
N HIS A 125 35.05 -20.71 -3.30
CA HIS A 125 34.79 -20.02 -4.56
C HIS A 125 35.08 -20.89 -5.79
N SER A 126 36.02 -21.82 -5.71
CA SER A 126 36.40 -22.71 -6.82
C SER A 126 35.25 -23.56 -7.37
N ARG A 127 34.24 -23.83 -6.55
CA ARG A 127 33.03 -24.57 -6.98
C ARG A 127 32.15 -23.75 -7.93
N ARG A 128 32.11 -22.44 -7.72
CA ARG A 128 31.28 -21.50 -8.49
C ARG A 128 32.07 -20.84 -9.63
N PHE A 129 33.38 -20.67 -9.44
CA PHE A 129 34.30 -20.07 -10.39
C PHE A 129 35.48 -21.02 -10.60
N PRO A 130 35.47 -21.86 -11.65
CA PRO A 130 36.54 -22.81 -11.88
C PRO A 130 37.86 -22.05 -12.14
N PRO A 131 38.98 -22.51 -11.54
CA PRO A 131 40.28 -21.87 -11.73
C PRO A 131 40.75 -21.94 -13.17
N ILE A 132 41.51 -20.95 -13.59
CA ILE A 132 42.14 -20.92 -14.92
C ILE A 132 43.58 -21.45 -14.77
N PRO A 133 43.88 -22.63 -15.35
CA PRO A 133 45.22 -23.20 -15.28
C PRO A 133 46.17 -22.46 -16.23
N VAL A 134 47.35 -22.10 -15.74
CA VAL A 134 48.49 -21.65 -16.54
C VAL A 134 49.29 -22.89 -16.90
N ARG A 135 49.35 -23.23 -18.21
CA ARG A 135 50.00 -24.44 -18.71
C ARG A 135 51.20 -24.10 -19.58
N ILE A 136 52.23 -24.94 -19.54
CA ILE A 136 53.33 -24.88 -20.51
C ILE A 136 52.81 -25.47 -21.84
N PRO A 137 52.93 -24.78 -22.99
CA PRO A 137 52.42 -25.28 -24.28
C PRO A 137 53.02 -26.62 -24.71
N GLU A 138 54.31 -26.82 -24.44
CA GLU A 138 55.08 -27.99 -24.91
C GLU A 138 54.71 -29.28 -24.16
N THR A 139 54.45 -29.19 -22.85
CA THR A 139 54.17 -30.36 -21.99
C THR A 139 52.72 -30.45 -21.53
N ASN A 140 51.90 -29.43 -21.81
CA ASN A 140 50.53 -29.26 -21.30
C ASN A 140 50.42 -29.35 -19.76
N LYS A 141 51.54 -29.24 -19.05
CA LYS A 141 51.61 -29.33 -17.58
C LYS A 141 51.17 -28.01 -16.97
N ALA A 142 50.22 -28.06 -16.03
CA ALA A 142 49.82 -26.88 -15.26
C ALA A 142 50.92 -26.51 -14.26
N ILE A 143 51.38 -25.26 -14.32
CA ILE A 143 52.44 -24.70 -13.48
C ILE A 143 51.92 -23.68 -12.47
N ALA A 144 50.73 -23.15 -12.69
CA ALA A 144 50.03 -22.27 -11.77
C ALA A 144 48.52 -22.29 -12.00
N TYR A 145 47.76 -21.82 -11.02
CA TYR A 145 46.32 -21.67 -11.09
C TYR A 145 45.91 -20.25 -10.71
N LEU A 146 45.03 -19.66 -11.53
CA LEU A 146 44.44 -18.35 -11.28
C LEU A 146 43.01 -18.54 -10.79
N TYR A 147 42.76 -18.19 -9.54
CA TYR A 147 41.44 -18.18 -8.93
C TYR A 147 40.90 -16.75 -8.92
N TYR A 148 39.62 -16.58 -9.24
CA TYR A 148 38.95 -15.29 -9.29
C TYR A 148 37.57 -15.40 -8.67
N GLY A 149 37.00 -14.26 -8.27
CA GLY A 149 35.67 -14.20 -7.66
C GLY A 149 34.85 -12.97 -8.10
N GLU A 150 33.61 -12.92 -7.60
CA GLU A 150 32.78 -11.72 -7.71
C GLU A 150 33.38 -10.59 -6.87
N SER A 151 33.43 -9.37 -7.42
CA SER A 151 33.88 -8.18 -6.68
C SER A 151 32.99 -7.93 -5.46
N PRO A 152 33.50 -7.38 -4.34
CA PRO A 152 32.66 -6.94 -3.22
C PRO A 152 31.49 -6.04 -3.64
N MET A 153 31.66 -5.25 -4.72
CA MET A 153 30.61 -4.42 -5.30
C MET A 153 29.39 -5.23 -5.79
N VAL A 154 29.59 -6.47 -6.24
CA VAL A 154 28.51 -7.37 -6.68
C VAL A 154 27.60 -7.77 -5.51
N ASN A 155 28.12 -7.81 -4.27
CA ASN A 155 27.29 -8.08 -3.10
C ASN A 155 26.33 -6.93 -2.81
N TRP A 156 26.78 -5.68 -2.94
CA TRP A 156 25.92 -4.51 -2.82
C TRP A 156 24.82 -4.54 -3.88
N LEU A 157 25.19 -4.86 -5.13
CA LEU A 157 24.24 -4.97 -6.23
C LEU A 157 23.17 -6.05 -5.97
N ARG A 158 23.53 -7.16 -5.30
CA ARG A 158 22.57 -8.22 -4.90
C ARG A 158 21.57 -7.77 -3.83
N LEU A 159 21.97 -6.86 -2.95
CA LEU A 159 21.12 -6.35 -1.86
C LEU A 159 20.19 -5.22 -2.34
N THR A 160 20.53 -4.51 -3.41
CA THR A 160 19.76 -3.37 -3.93
C THR A 160 18.27 -3.67 -4.13
N PRO A 161 17.85 -4.78 -4.80
CA PRO A 161 16.43 -5.05 -5.01
C PRO A 161 15.66 -5.23 -3.70
N TRP A 162 16.28 -5.84 -2.69
CA TRP A 162 15.67 -6.06 -1.37
C TRP A 162 15.51 -4.76 -0.60
N LEU A 163 16.50 -3.87 -0.69
CA LEU A 163 16.45 -2.56 -0.05
C LEU A 163 15.33 -1.69 -0.66
N VAL A 164 15.21 -1.68 -2.00
CA VAL A 164 14.13 -0.98 -2.69
C VAL A 164 12.75 -1.56 -2.33
N ALA A 165 12.63 -2.89 -2.31
CA ALA A 165 11.39 -3.55 -1.90
C ALA A 165 10.99 -3.18 -0.46
N ALA A 166 11.96 -3.11 0.46
CA ALA A 166 11.70 -2.69 1.84
C ALA A 166 11.22 -1.23 1.93
N ILE A 167 11.82 -0.32 1.16
CA ILE A 167 11.38 1.09 1.10
C ILE A 167 9.94 1.18 0.58
N ILE A 168 9.63 0.47 -0.51
CA ILE A 168 8.29 0.44 -1.09
C ILE A 168 7.28 -0.13 -0.08
N ALA A 169 7.59 -1.27 0.54
CA ALA A 169 6.72 -1.88 1.55
C ALA A 169 6.47 -0.94 2.73
N PHE A 170 7.51 -0.23 3.18
CA PHE A 170 7.38 0.79 4.22
C PHE A 170 6.46 1.95 3.79
N MET A 171 6.56 2.42 2.54
CA MET A 171 5.64 3.43 2.02
C MET A 171 4.19 2.95 2.00
N PHE A 172 3.94 1.70 1.59
CA PHE A 172 2.60 1.11 1.64
C PHE A 172 2.07 1.00 3.08
N PHE A 173 2.93 0.62 4.04
CA PHE A 173 2.56 0.56 5.45
C PHE A 173 2.15 1.94 6.00
N VAL A 174 2.95 2.97 5.74
CA VAL A 174 2.63 4.35 6.13
C VAL A 174 1.35 4.83 5.44
N GLY A 175 1.19 4.54 4.14
CA GLY A 175 -0.01 4.85 3.38
C GLY A 175 -1.26 4.21 3.97
N ALA A 176 -1.20 2.93 4.35
CA ALA A 176 -2.30 2.22 4.99
C ALA A 176 -2.67 2.83 6.36
N MET A 177 -1.68 3.24 7.17
CA MET A 177 -1.95 3.93 8.44
C MET A 177 -2.64 5.28 8.23
N ILE A 178 -2.17 6.08 7.27
CA ILE A 178 -2.76 7.38 6.93
C ILE A 178 -4.19 7.19 6.43
N TYR A 179 -4.39 6.25 5.50
CA TYR A 179 -5.72 5.90 4.98
C TYR A 179 -6.67 5.50 6.11
N GLY A 180 -6.24 4.62 7.01
CA GLY A 180 -7.04 4.22 8.17
C GLY A 180 -7.42 5.40 9.07
N LYS A 181 -6.50 6.34 9.32
CA LYS A 181 -6.79 7.57 10.08
C LYS A 181 -7.80 8.47 9.37
N ILE A 182 -7.66 8.66 8.05
CA ILE A 182 -8.58 9.48 7.26
C ILE A 182 -10.00 8.88 7.33
N ARG A 183 -10.15 7.57 7.11
CA ARG A 183 -11.46 6.91 7.14
C ARG A 183 -12.14 7.00 8.49
N ARG A 184 -11.39 6.82 9.58
CA ARG A 184 -11.92 7.01 10.95
C ARG A 184 -12.35 8.46 11.19
N TYR A 185 -11.56 9.42 10.74
CA TYR A 185 -11.89 10.84 10.89
C TYR A 185 -13.13 11.24 10.07
N GLU A 186 -13.26 10.75 8.83
CA GLU A 186 -14.45 10.92 8.00
C GLU A 186 -15.70 10.36 8.71
N GLN A 187 -15.63 9.12 9.21
CA GLN A 187 -16.73 8.50 9.96
C GLN A 187 -17.10 9.32 11.19
N GLN A 188 -16.13 9.71 12.02
CA GLN A 188 -16.38 10.54 13.21
C GLN A 188 -17.04 11.87 12.86
N ASN A 189 -16.61 12.52 11.78
CA ASN A 189 -17.21 13.78 11.35
C ASN A 189 -18.65 13.61 10.84
N ILE A 190 -18.94 12.51 10.13
CA ILE A 190 -20.32 12.18 9.73
C ILE A 190 -21.18 12.01 10.98
N TRP A 191 -20.72 11.25 11.98
CA TRP A 191 -21.43 11.08 13.25
C TRP A 191 -21.64 12.39 14.01
N LEU A 192 -20.62 13.26 14.08
CA LEU A 192 -20.74 14.57 14.71
C LEU A 192 -21.74 15.47 13.98
N SER A 193 -21.77 15.40 12.64
CA SER A 193 -22.74 16.15 11.83
C SER A 193 -24.16 15.63 12.06
N LEU A 194 -24.35 14.31 12.04
CA LEU A 194 -25.65 13.67 12.31
C LEU A 194 -26.14 13.99 13.72
N ALA A 195 -25.27 13.95 14.73
CA ALA A 195 -25.63 14.28 16.11
C ALA A 195 -26.07 15.74 16.27
N LYS A 196 -25.40 16.69 15.58
CA LYS A 196 -25.84 18.09 15.54
C LYS A 196 -27.20 18.26 14.90
N GLU A 197 -27.43 17.60 13.77
CA GLU A 197 -28.72 17.63 13.07
C GLU A 197 -29.84 17.02 13.92
N ALA A 198 -29.58 15.87 14.56
CA ALA A 198 -30.52 15.21 15.47
C ALA A 198 -30.86 16.11 16.67
N ALA A 199 -29.86 16.74 17.29
CA ALA A 199 -30.09 17.68 18.38
C ALA A 199 -31.00 18.85 17.95
N HIS A 200 -30.81 19.36 16.73
CA HIS A 200 -31.65 20.42 16.18
C HIS A 200 -33.08 19.94 15.89
N GLN A 201 -33.23 18.81 15.19
CA GLN A 201 -34.54 18.26 14.80
C GLN A 201 -35.37 17.76 15.99
N LEU A 202 -34.74 17.28 17.07
CA LEU A 202 -35.44 16.89 18.29
C LEU A 202 -35.72 18.08 19.20
N GLY A 203 -34.90 19.14 19.15
CA GLY A 203 -35.07 20.33 19.98
C GLY A 203 -36.37 21.09 19.71
N THR A 204 -36.72 21.31 18.43
CA THR A 204 -37.93 22.03 18.03
C THR A 204 -39.24 21.41 18.56
N PRO A 205 -39.55 20.13 18.30
CA PRO A 205 -40.77 19.50 18.84
C PRO A 205 -40.76 19.39 20.36
N THR A 206 -39.60 19.15 20.99
CA THR A 206 -39.49 19.13 22.46
C THR A 206 -39.85 20.49 23.05
N SER A 207 -39.40 21.59 22.43
CA SER A 207 -39.76 22.95 22.84
C SER A 207 -41.25 23.26 22.59
N SER A 208 -41.85 22.75 21.51
CA SER A 208 -43.29 22.87 21.24
C SER A 208 -44.12 22.21 22.34
N LEU A 209 -43.76 20.99 22.74
CA LEU A 209 -44.43 20.25 23.80
C LEU A 209 -44.32 20.93 25.17
N LEU A 210 -43.20 21.57 25.47
CA LEU A 210 -43.07 22.42 26.66
C LEU A 210 -44.02 23.63 26.61
N GLY A 211 -44.21 24.24 25.43
CA GLY A 211 -45.16 25.32 25.23
C GLY A 211 -46.61 24.87 25.45
N TRP A 212 -47.00 23.73 24.89
CA TRP A 212 -48.33 23.15 25.12
C TRP A 212 -48.56 22.77 26.58
N LEU A 213 -47.54 22.24 27.27
CA LEU A 213 -47.61 21.94 28.70
C LEU A 213 -47.84 23.22 29.52
N GLN A 214 -47.22 24.34 29.15
CA GLN A 214 -47.46 25.63 29.80
C GLN A 214 -48.89 26.12 29.54
N LEU A 215 -49.36 26.08 28.30
CA LEU A 215 -50.72 26.49 27.94
C LEU A 215 -51.78 25.65 28.67
N MET A 216 -51.54 24.35 28.84
CA MET A 216 -52.40 23.45 29.61
C MET A 216 -52.46 23.85 31.09
N ARG A 217 -51.33 24.24 31.70
CA ARG A 217 -51.28 24.71 33.09
C ARG A 217 -52.06 26.01 33.26
N ASP A 218 -51.83 26.98 32.36
CA ASP A 218 -52.52 28.27 32.40
C ASP A 218 -54.04 28.09 32.25
N GLU A 219 -54.50 27.16 31.40
CA GLU A 219 -55.92 26.86 31.23
C GLU A 219 -56.53 26.19 32.48
N LEU A 220 -55.79 25.29 33.13
CA LEU A 220 -56.22 24.66 34.39
C LEU A 220 -56.37 25.67 35.54
N GLU A 221 -55.51 26.70 35.59
CA GLU A 221 -55.60 27.77 36.59
C GLU A 221 -56.76 28.75 36.32
N ASN A 222 -57.13 28.96 35.05
CA ASN A 222 -58.17 29.91 34.63
C ASN A 222 -59.58 29.31 34.52
N GLY A 223 -59.87 28.26 35.29
CA GLY A 223 -61.22 27.66 35.37
C GLY A 223 -61.44 26.43 34.50
N ALA A 224 -60.40 25.91 33.85
CA ALA A 224 -60.35 24.62 33.17
C ALA A 224 -61.49 24.40 32.15
N ASN A 225 -61.55 25.23 31.10
CA ASN A 225 -62.54 25.03 30.04
C ASN A 225 -62.30 23.68 29.35
N PRO A 226 -63.24 22.73 29.40
CA PRO A 226 -63.06 21.39 28.82
C PRO A 226 -62.78 21.41 27.32
N THR A 227 -63.27 22.43 26.61
CA THR A 227 -63.13 22.54 25.16
C THR A 227 -61.71 22.93 24.75
N GLU A 228 -61.12 23.92 25.43
CA GLU A 228 -59.74 24.35 25.16
C GLU A 228 -58.73 23.31 25.65
N LEU A 229 -58.94 22.70 26.83
CA LEU A 229 -58.12 21.59 27.30
C LEU A 229 -58.07 20.44 26.30
N ARG A 230 -59.22 20.05 25.73
CA ARG A 230 -59.28 19.00 24.73
C ARG A 230 -58.55 19.38 23.43
N LYS A 231 -58.59 20.66 23.05
CA LYS A 231 -57.84 21.17 21.89
C LYS A 231 -56.32 21.12 22.13
N ILE A 232 -55.86 21.53 23.31
CA ILE A 232 -54.45 21.46 23.70
C ILE A 232 -53.94 20.02 23.67
N VAL A 233 -54.69 19.09 24.25
CA VAL A 233 -54.35 17.67 24.26
C VAL A 233 -54.25 17.11 22.83
N ASN A 234 -55.20 17.45 21.95
CA ASN A 234 -55.18 16.99 20.56
C ASN A 234 -53.95 17.51 19.79
N GLU A 235 -53.55 18.77 19.98
CA GLU A 235 -52.35 19.32 19.33
C GLU A 235 -51.06 18.72 19.92
N MET A 236 -51.00 18.49 21.24
CA MET A 236 -49.90 17.75 21.86
C MET A 236 -49.75 16.34 21.29
N GLU A 237 -50.85 15.60 21.15
CA GLU A 237 -50.86 14.26 20.57
C GLU A 237 -50.34 14.27 19.13
N ARG A 238 -50.72 15.29 18.36
CA ARG A 238 -50.22 15.51 17.00
C ARG A 238 -48.71 15.76 16.97
N ASP A 239 -48.20 16.63 17.86
CA ASP A 239 -46.78 16.94 17.97
C ASP A 239 -45.95 15.75 18.47
N ILE A 240 -46.46 14.97 19.44
CA ILE A 240 -45.84 13.71 19.89
C ILE A 240 -45.77 12.70 18.74
N THR A 241 -46.84 12.58 17.96
CA THR A 241 -46.89 11.67 16.80
C THR A 241 -45.90 12.09 15.71
N ASN A 242 -45.70 13.40 15.52
CA ASN A 242 -44.68 13.93 14.62
C ASN A 242 -43.26 13.64 15.16
N LEU A 243 -43.02 13.87 16.45
CA LEU A 243 -41.74 13.57 17.11
C LEU A 243 -41.38 12.09 17.00
N SER A 244 -42.32 11.19 17.29
CA SER A 244 -42.14 9.74 17.17
C SER A 244 -41.70 9.35 15.74
N ARG A 245 -42.35 9.92 14.71
CA ARG A 245 -41.94 9.72 13.31
C ARG A 245 -40.53 10.22 13.02
N ILE A 246 -40.11 11.35 13.57
CA ILE A 246 -38.74 11.88 13.44
C ILE A 246 -37.72 10.96 14.12
N VAL A 247 -38.02 10.49 15.34
CA VAL A 247 -37.13 9.57 16.08
C VAL A 247 -36.96 8.24 15.34
N VAL A 248 -38.05 7.64 14.85
CA VAL A 248 -38.00 6.43 14.03
C VAL A 248 -37.14 6.65 12.78
N ARG A 249 -37.25 7.81 12.13
CA ARG A 249 -36.43 8.17 10.98
C ARG A 249 -34.95 8.23 11.30
N PHE A 250 -34.58 8.93 12.37
CA PHE A 250 -33.18 8.99 12.81
C PHE A 250 -32.62 7.62 13.17
N GLY A 251 -33.41 6.76 13.81
CA GLY A 251 -33.01 5.41 14.17
C GLY A 251 -32.70 4.51 12.97
N GLN A 252 -33.24 4.82 11.79
CA GLN A 252 -32.97 4.11 10.53
C GLN A 252 -31.72 4.65 9.80
N ILE A 253 -31.11 5.76 10.25
CA ILE A 253 -29.91 6.30 9.62
C ILE A 253 -28.71 5.42 9.99
N GLY A 254 -28.16 4.73 8.99
CA GLY A 254 -26.97 3.90 9.16
C GLY A 254 -27.26 2.46 9.60
N SER A 255 -28.53 2.07 9.77
CA SER A 255 -28.93 0.67 9.92
C SER A 255 -28.94 -0.03 8.55
N THR A 256 -28.70 -1.34 8.55
CA THR A 256 -29.04 -2.18 7.40
C THR A 256 -30.56 -2.27 7.28
N PRO A 257 -31.16 -1.89 6.14
CA PRO A 257 -32.61 -1.96 5.97
C PRO A 257 -33.12 -3.39 6.12
N GLU A 258 -34.11 -3.58 6.98
CA GLU A 258 -34.87 -4.84 7.00
C GLU A 258 -35.75 -4.89 5.76
N LEU A 259 -35.58 -5.95 4.97
CA LEU A 259 -36.34 -6.17 3.75
C LEU A 259 -37.42 -7.20 3.99
N VAL A 260 -38.66 -6.85 3.66
CA VAL A 260 -39.82 -7.73 3.78
C VAL A 260 -40.44 -7.89 2.40
N ALA A 261 -40.96 -9.08 2.09
CA ALA A 261 -41.71 -9.31 0.87
C ALA A 261 -42.91 -8.36 0.82
N THR A 262 -42.90 -7.42 -0.12
CA THR A 262 -43.85 -6.32 -0.22
C THR A 262 -44.40 -6.27 -1.65
N ASP A 263 -45.70 -6.03 -1.79
CA ASP A 263 -46.33 -5.72 -3.08
C ASP A 263 -45.99 -4.27 -3.48
N PRO A 264 -45.24 -4.05 -4.58
CA PRO A 264 -44.91 -2.71 -5.05
C PRO A 264 -46.14 -1.87 -5.39
N VAL A 265 -47.20 -2.50 -5.90
CA VAL A 265 -48.41 -1.80 -6.34
C VAL A 265 -49.14 -1.20 -5.15
N GLU A 266 -49.26 -1.96 -4.05
CA GLU A 266 -49.84 -1.48 -2.80
C GLU A 266 -49.02 -0.32 -2.19
N LEU A 267 -47.69 -0.49 -2.14
CA LEU A 267 -46.78 0.56 -1.65
C LEU A 267 -46.92 1.87 -2.45
N ILE A 268 -46.96 1.81 -3.79
CA ILE A 268 -47.08 3.02 -4.62
C ILE A 268 -48.46 3.67 -4.42
N LYS A 269 -49.53 2.88 -4.28
CA LYS A 269 -50.87 3.42 -3.97
C LYS A 269 -50.89 4.19 -2.65
N ASP A 270 -50.24 3.67 -1.62
CA ASP A 270 -50.11 4.36 -0.33
C ASP A 270 -49.38 5.71 -0.48
N VAL A 271 -48.27 5.72 -1.22
CA VAL A 271 -47.47 6.93 -1.47
C VAL A 271 -48.25 7.96 -2.28
N VAL A 272 -48.92 7.54 -3.35
CA VAL A 272 -49.73 8.43 -4.19
C VAL A 272 -50.92 8.98 -3.38
N GLY A 273 -51.55 8.16 -2.54
CA GLY A 273 -52.62 8.60 -1.64
C GLY A 273 -52.17 9.71 -0.69
N TYR A 274 -50.98 9.58 -0.13
CA TYR A 274 -50.36 10.62 0.69
C TYR A 274 -50.06 11.90 -0.12
N LEU A 275 -49.50 11.78 -1.32
CA LEU A 275 -49.21 12.93 -2.19
C LEU A 275 -50.48 13.69 -2.58
N LYS A 276 -51.58 12.99 -2.89
CA LYS A 276 -52.89 13.60 -3.20
C LYS A 276 -53.43 14.47 -2.06
N GLN A 277 -53.20 14.10 -0.80
CA GLN A 277 -53.62 14.94 0.34
C GLN A 277 -52.79 16.23 0.47
N ARG A 278 -51.53 16.21 0.01
CA ARG A 278 -50.57 17.30 0.21
C ARG A 278 -50.49 18.27 -0.98
N ILE A 279 -50.69 17.78 -2.20
CA ILE A 279 -50.65 18.56 -3.45
C ILE A 279 -51.61 19.76 -3.50
N PRO A 280 -52.86 19.69 -3.00
CA PRO A 280 -53.77 20.84 -3.00
C PRO A 280 -53.23 22.06 -2.25
N GLN A 281 -52.29 21.84 -1.31
CA GLN A 281 -51.62 22.89 -0.55
C GLN A 281 -50.39 23.48 -1.29
N LEU A 282 -49.91 22.80 -2.34
CA LEU A 282 -48.71 23.09 -3.12
C LEU A 282 -49.08 23.52 -4.56
N ARG A 283 -49.81 24.64 -4.70
CA ARG A 283 -50.29 25.25 -5.98
C ARG A 283 -51.29 24.38 -6.78
N LYS A 284 -52.14 25.06 -7.58
CA LYS A 284 -53.35 24.51 -8.19
C LYS A 284 -53.21 23.70 -9.49
N ASN A 285 -52.02 23.41 -10.01
CA ASN A 285 -51.86 22.80 -11.35
C ASN A 285 -50.94 21.56 -11.35
N ILE A 286 -51.22 20.56 -10.51
CA ILE A 286 -50.52 19.27 -10.55
C ILE A 286 -51.56 18.17 -10.83
N GLU A 287 -51.38 17.47 -11.94
CA GLU A 287 -52.18 16.29 -12.31
C GLU A 287 -51.34 15.03 -12.05
N LEU A 288 -51.90 14.08 -11.29
CA LEU A 288 -51.31 12.78 -10.99
C LEU A 288 -51.91 11.73 -11.93
N ILE A 289 -51.09 11.15 -12.80
CA ILE A 289 -51.48 10.05 -13.69
C ILE A 289 -50.93 8.75 -13.10
N GLU A 290 -51.82 7.80 -12.83
CA GLU A 290 -51.51 6.51 -12.17
C GLU A 290 -51.66 5.35 -13.16
N HIS A 291 -50.60 4.56 -13.34
CA HIS A 291 -50.61 3.30 -14.07
C HIS A 291 -50.01 2.20 -13.21
N TYR A 292 -50.77 1.12 -13.00
CA TYR A 292 -50.40 0.02 -12.12
C TYR A 292 -50.46 -1.30 -12.88
N ASP A 293 -49.30 -1.85 -13.20
CA ASP A 293 -49.18 -3.18 -13.76
C ASP A 293 -48.83 -4.19 -12.65
N PRO A 294 -49.40 -5.41 -12.67
CA PRO A 294 -49.05 -6.43 -11.70
C PRO A 294 -47.58 -6.84 -11.85
N VAL A 295 -46.86 -6.71 -10.75
CA VAL A 295 -45.42 -7.04 -10.65
C VAL A 295 -45.20 -8.01 -9.49
N PRO A 296 -44.21 -8.91 -9.57
CA PRO A 296 -43.91 -9.84 -8.49
C PRO A 296 -43.50 -9.09 -7.21
N ASN A 297 -43.78 -9.71 -6.06
CA ASN A 297 -43.35 -9.18 -4.77
C ASN A 297 -41.84 -8.95 -4.73
N VAL A 298 -41.43 -7.84 -4.13
CA VAL A 298 -40.03 -7.46 -3.97
C VAL A 298 -39.67 -7.38 -2.50
N ASN A 299 -38.44 -7.74 -2.18
CA ASN A 299 -37.87 -7.53 -0.85
C ASN A 299 -37.57 -6.05 -0.69
N ALA A 300 -38.42 -5.35 0.05
CA ALA A 300 -38.40 -3.91 0.20
C ALA A 300 -38.58 -3.49 1.65
N ASN A 301 -38.06 -2.31 1.98
CA ASN A 301 -38.37 -1.65 3.23
C ASN A 301 -39.46 -0.61 2.96
N LYS A 302 -40.71 -0.94 3.31
CA LYS A 302 -41.90 -0.09 3.06
C LYS A 302 -41.71 1.32 3.63
N LEU A 303 -41.12 1.41 4.82
CA LEU A 303 -40.86 2.66 5.51
C LEU A 303 -39.90 3.56 4.73
N LEU A 304 -38.72 3.06 4.34
CA LEU A 304 -37.73 3.84 3.58
C LEU A 304 -38.24 4.26 2.20
N LEU A 305 -38.97 3.38 1.50
CA LEU A 305 -39.50 3.69 0.17
C LEU A 305 -40.67 4.66 0.21
N SER A 306 -41.48 4.64 1.28
CA SER A 306 -42.52 5.65 1.51
C SER A 306 -41.95 7.05 1.82
N TRP A 307 -40.64 7.15 2.06
CA TRP A 307 -39.95 8.41 2.35
C TRP A 307 -39.33 9.08 1.11
N ALA A 308 -39.11 8.32 0.03
CA ALA A 308 -38.53 8.81 -1.23
C ALA A 308 -39.52 9.70 -2.00
#